data_AF-A0A0M9ZQY1-F1
#
_entry.id   AF-A0A0M9ZQY1-F1
#
_cell.length_a   1.000
_cell.length_b   1.000
_cell.length_c   1.000
_cell.angle_alpha   90.00
_cell.angle_beta   90.00
_cell.angle_gamma   90.00
#
_symmetry.space_group_name_H-M   'P 1'
#
loop_
_entity.id
_entity.type
_entity.pdbx_description
1 polymer ?
#
loop_
_entity_poly.entity_id
_entity_poly.type
_entity_poly.pdbx_seq_one_letter_code
_entity_poly.pdbx_strand_id
1 'polypeptide(L)'
;VPEGWSFVEAASVPVVFLTAYYGLVDLARVRSGESVLVHAAAGGVGMAAVQLARHLGAEVWGTASPGKWGVLRSAGVDEVRIASSRTLDFEESFRVATGGRGVDVVLDSLAGEFVDASLRLVAAGGGGRFVEMGKTDVRDARGVAVEYPGVDYRAFDLMEAGPERIGEMFAELMVLFERGVLAPLPVSVWDVRRAPEAFRFMGQARHVGKVVLTVPARLDSEGTVLVTGGTGVLGAQVARHLVTEHGVRHLVLTSRRGPQAPGAAELRAELVGLGAEV
;
A
#
# COMPACT_ATOMS: atom_id res chain seq x y z
N VAL A 1 -5.74 -6.30 12.85
CA VAL A 1 -5.60 -6.65 11.42
C VAL A 1 -6.85 -7.42 11.04
N PRO A 2 -7.53 -7.07 9.93
CA PRO A 2 -8.72 -7.79 9.50
C PRO A 2 -8.48 -9.29 9.35
N GLU A 3 -9.51 -10.09 9.62
CA GLU A 3 -9.44 -11.54 9.46
C GLU A 3 -9.19 -11.91 7.99
N GLY A 4 -8.36 -12.94 7.77
CA GLY A 4 -8.02 -13.41 6.43
C GLY A 4 -6.88 -12.65 5.74
N TRP A 5 -6.41 -11.53 6.30
CA TRP A 5 -5.25 -10.84 5.75
C TRP A 5 -3.94 -11.46 6.22
N SER A 6 -3.02 -11.66 5.27
CA SER A 6 -1.62 -11.89 5.61
C SER A 6 -1.00 -10.64 6.24
N PHE A 7 0.08 -10.81 7.01
CA PHE A 7 0.86 -9.67 7.50
C PHE A 7 1.45 -8.81 6.37
N VAL A 8 1.70 -9.41 5.20
CA VAL A 8 2.18 -8.69 4.01
C VAL A 8 1.12 -7.72 3.49
N GLU A 9 -0.13 -8.20 3.34
CA GLU A 9 -1.25 -7.35 2.94
C GLU A 9 -1.50 -6.26 3.97
N ALA A 10 -1.54 -6.63 5.26
CA ALA A 10 -1.74 -5.69 6.36
C ALA A 10 -0.67 -4.60 6.41
N ALA A 11 0.61 -4.96 6.20
CA ALA A 11 1.70 -3.98 6.18
C ALA A 11 1.64 -3.02 4.98
N SER A 12 0.94 -3.40 3.90
CA SER A 12 0.87 -2.58 2.69
C SER A 12 -0.10 -1.39 2.78
N VAL A 13 -1.02 -1.43 3.74
CA VAL A 13 -2.20 -0.55 3.78
C VAL A 13 -1.99 0.78 4.52
N PRO A 14 -1.49 0.82 5.77
CA PRO A 14 -1.69 1.99 6.65
C PRO A 14 -1.25 3.31 6.03
N VAL A 15 0.02 3.45 5.66
CA VAL A 15 0.57 4.73 5.19
C VAL A 15 -0.13 5.21 3.91
N VAL A 16 -0.32 4.33 2.93
CA VAL A 16 -0.82 4.77 1.62
C VAL A 16 -2.29 5.18 1.65
N PHE A 17 -3.12 4.45 2.41
CA PHE A 17 -4.54 4.78 2.54
C PHE A 17 -4.77 5.94 3.50
N LEU A 18 -4.00 6.05 4.60
CA LEU A 18 -4.09 7.19 5.49
C LEU A 18 -3.68 8.50 4.80
N THR A 19 -2.58 8.49 4.04
CA THR A 19 -2.16 9.67 3.26
C THR A 19 -3.22 10.08 2.24
N ALA A 20 -3.80 9.11 1.52
CA ALA A 20 -4.84 9.38 0.54
C ALA A 20 -6.13 9.88 1.20
N TYR A 21 -6.56 9.28 2.32
CA TYR A 21 -7.73 9.69 3.07
C TYR A 21 -7.55 11.11 3.61
N TYR A 22 -6.44 11.38 4.29
CA TYR A 22 -6.17 12.71 4.85
C TYR A 22 -6.13 13.79 3.76
N GLY A 23 -5.45 13.51 2.64
CA GLY A 23 -5.37 14.44 1.51
C GLY A 23 -6.73 14.72 0.87
N LEU A 24 -7.53 13.68 0.59
CA LEU A 24 -8.80 13.83 -0.14
C LEU A 24 -9.97 14.25 0.76
N VAL A 25 -10.06 13.72 1.98
CA VAL A 25 -11.22 13.89 2.86
C VAL A 25 -11.02 15.08 3.80
N ASP A 26 -9.94 15.09 4.58
CA ASP A 26 -9.77 16.11 5.62
C ASP A 26 -9.31 17.45 5.01
N LEU A 27 -8.33 17.40 4.11
CA LEU A 27 -7.71 18.58 3.51
C LEU A 27 -8.50 19.09 2.30
N ALA A 28 -8.64 18.30 1.24
CA ALA A 28 -9.36 18.72 0.03
C ALA A 28 -10.89 18.67 0.19
N ARG A 29 -11.42 17.92 1.15
CA ARG A 29 -12.88 17.79 1.37
C ARG A 29 -13.64 17.46 0.08
N VAL A 30 -13.12 16.49 -0.67
CA VAL A 30 -13.67 16.06 -1.96
C VAL A 30 -15.13 15.70 -1.81
N ARG A 31 -15.94 16.19 -2.76
CA ARG A 31 -17.38 15.93 -2.83
C ARG A 31 -17.72 15.09 -4.06
N SER A 32 -18.86 14.39 -3.97
CA SER A 32 -19.41 13.67 -5.11
C SER A 32 -19.63 14.61 -6.30
N GLY A 33 -19.23 14.17 -7.49
CA GLY A 33 -19.30 14.95 -8.73
C GLY A 33 -18.11 15.88 -8.97
N GLU A 34 -17.22 16.08 -7.99
CA GLU A 34 -15.97 16.81 -8.23
C GLU A 34 -14.97 15.97 -9.01
N SER A 35 -14.08 16.63 -9.74
CA SER A 35 -12.97 16.00 -10.46
C SER A 35 -11.67 16.04 -9.67
N VAL A 36 -10.98 14.91 -9.59
CA VAL A 36 -9.75 14.74 -8.82
C VAL A 36 -8.64 14.23 -9.72
N LEU A 37 -7.58 15.01 -9.88
CA LEU A 37 -6.34 14.59 -10.53
C LEU A 37 -5.40 13.96 -9.49
N VAL A 38 -5.06 12.70 -9.72
CA VAL A 38 -4.11 11.94 -8.89
C VAL A 38 -2.82 11.71 -9.68
N HIS A 39 -1.72 12.34 -9.24
CA HIS A 39 -0.43 12.05 -9.82
C HIS A 39 0.17 10.74 -9.31
N ALA A 40 1.02 10.12 -10.16
CA ALA A 40 1.62 8.81 -9.89
C ALA A 40 0.59 7.74 -9.48
N ALA A 41 -0.58 7.72 -10.15
CA ALA A 41 -1.77 6.94 -9.81
C ALA A 41 -1.58 5.41 -9.80
N ALA A 42 -0.48 4.89 -10.37
CA ALA A 42 -0.14 3.47 -10.30
C ALA A 42 0.81 3.10 -9.13
N GLY A 43 1.23 4.07 -8.32
CA GLY A 43 1.98 3.87 -7.08
C GLY A 43 1.06 3.66 -5.88
N GLY A 44 1.64 3.40 -4.70
CA GLY A 44 0.88 3.07 -3.49
C GLY A 44 -0.19 4.10 -3.10
N VAL A 45 0.21 5.36 -2.84
CA VAL A 45 -0.75 6.42 -2.47
C VAL A 45 -1.70 6.71 -3.61
N GLY A 46 -1.20 6.77 -4.85
CA GLY A 46 -2.01 7.03 -6.03
C GLY A 46 -3.13 6.00 -6.22
N MET A 47 -2.84 4.70 -6.09
CA MET A 47 -3.86 3.66 -6.21
C MET A 47 -4.88 3.72 -5.07
N ALA A 48 -4.47 4.02 -3.84
CA ALA A 48 -5.37 4.22 -2.72
C ALA A 48 -6.29 5.44 -2.93
N ALA A 49 -5.73 6.55 -3.42
CA ALA A 49 -6.46 7.77 -3.74
C ALA A 49 -7.49 7.55 -4.86
N VAL A 50 -7.16 6.79 -5.90
CA VAL A 50 -8.12 6.42 -6.96
C VAL A 50 -9.32 5.67 -6.38
N GLN A 51 -9.09 4.68 -5.50
CA GLN A 51 -10.19 3.94 -4.86
C GLN A 51 -11.06 4.84 -3.98
N LEU A 52 -10.44 5.68 -3.14
CA LEU A 52 -11.15 6.61 -2.26
C LEU A 52 -11.92 7.67 -3.03
N ALA A 53 -11.32 8.31 -4.03
CA ALA A 53 -11.99 9.31 -4.86
C ALA A 53 -13.23 8.72 -5.55
N ARG A 54 -13.13 7.49 -6.08
CA ARG A 54 -14.30 6.79 -6.64
C ARG A 54 -15.37 6.49 -5.59
N HIS A 55 -14.97 6.06 -4.40
CA HIS A 55 -15.90 5.83 -3.29
C HIS A 55 -16.65 7.12 -2.90
N LEU A 56 -15.97 8.26 -2.93
CA LEU A 56 -16.54 9.58 -2.66
C LEU A 56 -17.43 10.10 -3.81
N GLY A 57 -17.56 9.36 -4.92
CA GLY A 57 -18.35 9.75 -6.09
C GLY A 57 -17.66 10.77 -6.99
N ALA A 58 -16.33 10.90 -6.89
CA ALA A 58 -15.56 11.85 -7.68
C ALA A 58 -15.15 11.28 -9.06
N GLU A 59 -14.97 12.18 -10.02
CA GLU A 59 -14.44 11.88 -11.34
C GLU A 59 -12.91 11.85 -11.31
N VAL A 60 -12.31 10.68 -11.48
CA VAL A 60 -10.86 10.51 -11.34
C VAL A 60 -10.12 10.75 -12.66
N TRP A 61 -9.10 11.59 -12.57
CA TRP A 61 -8.06 11.82 -13.56
C TRP A 61 -6.73 11.34 -12.99
N GLY A 62 -5.84 10.81 -13.82
CA GLY A 62 -4.60 10.23 -13.29
C GLY A 62 -3.43 10.29 -14.24
N THR A 63 -2.24 10.54 -13.68
CA THR A 63 -0.99 10.36 -14.41
C THR A 63 -0.24 9.12 -13.96
N ALA A 64 0.34 8.40 -14.91
CA ALA A 64 1.27 7.31 -14.65
C ALA A 64 2.24 7.15 -15.83
N SER A 65 3.33 6.41 -15.64
CA SER A 65 4.18 6.02 -16.77
C SER A 65 3.37 5.19 -17.78
N PRO A 66 3.56 5.35 -19.11
CA PRO A 66 2.77 4.66 -20.14
C PRO A 66 2.60 3.15 -19.94
N GLY A 67 3.68 2.45 -19.57
CA GLY A 67 3.64 1.00 -19.28
C GLY A 67 2.75 0.59 -18.10
N LYS A 68 2.20 1.54 -17.33
CA LYS A 68 1.32 1.32 -16.18
C LYS A 68 -0.11 1.83 -16.40
N TRP A 69 -0.45 2.38 -17.56
CA TRP A 69 -1.81 2.89 -17.83
C TRP A 69 -2.88 1.79 -17.72
N GLY A 70 -2.52 0.53 -17.99
CA GLY A 70 -3.39 -0.62 -17.75
C GLY A 70 -3.88 -0.73 -16.30
N VAL A 71 -3.10 -0.26 -15.32
CA VAL A 71 -3.50 -0.26 -13.90
C VAL A 71 -4.68 0.69 -13.67
N LEU A 72 -4.62 1.91 -14.22
CA LEU A 72 -5.69 2.91 -14.07
C LEU A 72 -6.96 2.49 -14.82
N ARG A 73 -6.80 1.92 -16.02
CA ARG A 73 -7.94 1.35 -16.77
C ARG A 73 -8.66 0.26 -16.00
N SER A 74 -7.92 -0.69 -15.43
CA SER A 74 -8.49 -1.75 -14.60
C SER A 74 -9.14 -1.20 -13.33
N ALA A 75 -8.72 -0.04 -12.85
CA ALA A 75 -9.36 0.69 -11.75
C ALA A 75 -10.59 1.52 -12.18
N GLY A 76 -10.98 1.46 -13.46
CA GLY A 76 -12.16 2.13 -14.00
C GLY A 76 -11.95 3.61 -14.35
N VAL A 77 -10.71 4.05 -14.55
CA VAL A 77 -10.40 5.38 -15.10
C VAL A 77 -10.48 5.31 -16.63
N ASP A 78 -11.22 6.26 -17.22
CA ASP A 78 -11.40 6.35 -18.67
C ASP A 78 -10.09 6.73 -19.37
N GLU A 79 -9.85 6.24 -20.59
CA GLU A 79 -8.58 6.44 -21.33
C GLU A 79 -8.30 7.93 -21.53
N VAL A 80 -9.34 8.73 -21.81
CA VAL A 80 -9.21 10.19 -22.00
C VAL A 80 -8.79 10.95 -20.73
N ARG A 81 -8.86 10.29 -19.56
CA ARG A 81 -8.47 10.84 -18.25
C ARG A 81 -7.13 10.30 -17.75
N ILE A 82 -6.40 9.58 -18.60
CA ILE A 82 -5.09 9.03 -18.29
C ILE A 82 -4.04 9.75 -19.12
N ALA A 83 -2.95 10.19 -18.48
CA ALA A 83 -1.81 10.78 -19.17
C ALA A 83 -0.46 10.34 -18.59
N SER A 84 0.60 10.70 -19.30
CA SER A 84 1.98 10.41 -18.89
C SER A 84 2.35 11.19 -17.64
N SER A 85 2.95 10.53 -16.65
CA SER A 85 3.61 11.19 -15.50
C SER A 85 5.09 11.51 -15.75
N ARG A 86 5.54 11.40 -17.00
CA ARG A 86 6.96 11.55 -17.40
C ARG A 86 7.19 12.73 -18.34
N THR A 87 6.11 13.34 -18.82
CA THR A 87 6.12 14.48 -19.73
C THR A 87 5.06 15.48 -19.25
N LEU A 88 5.13 16.73 -19.70
CA LEU A 88 4.16 17.76 -19.35
C LEU A 88 2.88 17.70 -20.21
N ASP A 89 2.82 16.78 -21.18
CA ASP A 89 1.70 16.67 -22.13
C ASP A 89 0.35 16.41 -21.45
N PHE A 90 0.35 15.96 -20.18
CA PHE A 90 -0.89 15.83 -19.40
C PHE A 90 -1.61 17.18 -19.22
N GLU A 91 -0.88 18.30 -19.17
CA GLU A 91 -1.46 19.64 -19.05
C GLU A 91 -2.39 19.93 -20.23
N GLU A 92 -1.89 19.81 -21.45
CA GLU A 92 -2.69 20.07 -22.64
C GLU A 92 -3.79 19.02 -22.82
N SER A 93 -3.45 17.73 -22.62
CA SER A 93 -4.40 16.62 -22.76
C SER A 93 -5.61 16.79 -21.85
N PHE A 94 -5.39 17.09 -20.57
CA PHE A 94 -6.46 17.28 -19.60
C PHE A 94 -7.19 18.61 -19.78
N ARG A 95 -6.49 19.67 -20.19
CA ARG A 95 -7.16 20.94 -20.55
C ARG A 95 -8.16 20.74 -21.69
N VAL A 96 -7.77 20.05 -22.76
CA VAL A 96 -8.67 19.76 -23.89
C VAL A 96 -9.82 18.87 -23.44
N ALA A 97 -9.53 17.79 -22.72
CA ALA A 97 -10.55 16.83 -22.30
C ALA A 97 -11.53 17.40 -21.25
N THR A 98 -11.14 18.41 -20.49
CA THR A 98 -12.02 19.15 -19.56
C THR A 98 -12.72 20.36 -20.20
N GLY A 99 -12.52 20.60 -21.51
CA GLY A 99 -13.08 21.78 -22.20
C GLY A 99 -12.51 23.10 -21.68
N GLY A 100 -11.28 23.10 -21.18
CA GLY A 100 -10.59 24.26 -20.61
C GLY A 100 -10.92 24.56 -19.16
N ARG A 101 -11.82 23.80 -18.53
CA ARG A 101 -12.24 24.03 -17.14
C ARG A 101 -11.17 23.66 -16.11
N GLY A 102 -10.38 22.62 -16.39
CA GLY A 102 -9.48 22.02 -15.40
C GLY A 102 -10.19 21.05 -14.45
N VAL A 103 -9.53 20.76 -13.33
CA VAL A 103 -9.97 19.84 -12.28
C VAL A 103 -10.18 20.55 -10.94
N ASP A 104 -11.06 20.02 -10.10
CA ASP A 104 -11.44 20.67 -8.84
C ASP A 104 -10.41 20.44 -7.73
N VAL A 105 -9.79 19.26 -7.73
CA VAL A 105 -8.75 18.87 -6.76
C VAL A 105 -7.57 18.24 -7.47
N VAL A 106 -6.37 18.61 -7.06
CA VAL A 106 -5.13 17.92 -7.42
C VAL A 106 -4.51 17.32 -6.15
N LEU A 107 -4.26 16.02 -6.18
CA LEU A 107 -3.41 15.33 -5.22
C LEU A 107 -2.05 15.08 -5.90
N ASP A 108 -1.08 15.93 -5.58
CA ASP A 108 0.21 15.96 -6.26
C ASP A 108 1.32 15.26 -5.47
N SER A 109 2.23 14.65 -6.22
CA SER A 109 3.47 14.02 -5.75
C SER A 109 4.63 14.19 -6.73
N LEU A 110 4.49 15.09 -7.72
CA LEU A 110 5.54 15.39 -8.70
C LEU A 110 6.42 16.52 -8.17
N ALA A 111 7.27 17.09 -9.02
CA ALA A 111 8.25 18.11 -8.64
C ALA A 111 8.58 19.01 -9.83
N GLY A 112 9.05 20.23 -9.54
CA GLY A 112 9.50 21.21 -10.51
C GLY A 112 8.37 21.69 -11.43
N GLU A 113 8.66 21.77 -12.72
CA GLU A 113 7.72 22.22 -13.76
C GLU A 113 6.42 21.41 -13.84
N PHE A 114 6.42 20.18 -13.31
CA PHE A 114 5.21 19.36 -13.21
C PHE A 114 4.22 19.95 -12.20
N VAL A 115 4.70 20.52 -11.09
CA VAL A 115 3.85 21.19 -10.08
C VAL A 115 3.19 22.42 -10.72
N ASP A 116 3.96 23.21 -11.47
CA ASP A 116 3.44 24.41 -12.16
C ASP A 116 2.39 24.05 -13.22
N ALA A 117 2.62 22.98 -13.99
CA ALA A 117 1.65 22.45 -14.94
C ALA A 117 0.36 21.97 -14.27
N SER A 118 0.48 21.33 -13.11
CA SER A 118 -0.66 20.85 -12.34
C SER A 118 -1.44 21.99 -11.68
N LEU A 119 -0.78 23.06 -11.22
CA LEU A 119 -1.43 24.27 -10.72
C LEU A 119 -2.27 24.95 -11.81
N ARG A 120 -1.76 25.01 -13.04
CA ARG A 120 -2.52 25.53 -14.22
C ARG A 120 -3.73 24.68 -14.61
N LEU A 121 -3.81 23.44 -14.12
CA LEU A 121 -4.96 22.58 -14.33
C LEU A 121 -6.01 22.70 -13.22
N VAL A 122 -5.74 23.39 -12.13
CA VAL A 122 -6.74 23.61 -11.09
C VAL A 122 -7.81 24.57 -11.60
N ALA A 123 -9.08 24.24 -11.38
CA ALA A 123 -10.21 25.01 -11.86
C ALA A 123 -10.21 26.43 -11.27
N ALA A 124 -10.17 27.44 -12.15
CA ALA A 124 -10.09 28.86 -11.80
C ALA A 124 -11.40 29.46 -11.26
N GLY A 125 -12.49 28.68 -11.21
CA GLY A 125 -13.83 29.12 -10.79
C GLY A 125 -13.98 29.43 -9.29
N GLY A 126 -12.90 29.37 -8.52
CA GLY A 126 -12.87 29.52 -7.07
C GLY A 126 -13.15 28.20 -6.35
N GLY A 127 -12.32 27.88 -5.35
CA GLY A 127 -12.45 26.63 -4.56
C GLY A 127 -11.68 25.44 -5.14
N GLY A 128 -10.79 25.68 -6.10
CA GLY A 128 -9.83 24.69 -6.54
C GLY A 128 -8.84 24.37 -5.42
N ARG A 129 -8.51 23.10 -5.21
CA ARG A 129 -7.63 22.66 -4.12
C ARG A 129 -6.43 21.90 -4.67
N PHE A 130 -5.25 22.31 -4.23
CA PHE A 130 -4.00 21.64 -4.56
C PHE A 130 -3.37 21.10 -3.29
N VAL A 131 -3.40 19.78 -3.12
CA VAL A 131 -2.84 19.10 -1.94
C VAL A 131 -1.54 18.42 -2.34
N GLU A 132 -0.43 18.90 -1.79
CA GLU A 132 0.90 18.45 -2.17
C GLU A 132 1.51 17.52 -1.11
N MET A 133 1.82 16.29 -1.52
CA MET A 133 2.58 15.35 -0.70
C MET A 133 4.09 15.39 -1.00
N GLY A 134 4.48 16.07 -2.09
CA GLY A 134 5.86 16.33 -2.45
C GLY A 134 6.62 17.11 -1.37
N LYS A 135 7.92 16.83 -1.23
CA LYS A 135 8.80 17.51 -0.25
C LYS A 135 10.02 18.16 -0.90
N THR A 136 10.24 17.95 -2.20
CA THR A 136 11.47 18.35 -2.90
C THR A 136 11.50 19.85 -3.18
N ASP A 137 10.37 20.43 -3.60
CA ASP A 137 10.26 21.84 -4.02
C ASP A 137 8.91 22.47 -3.67
N VAL A 138 8.49 22.26 -2.41
CA VAL A 138 7.25 22.81 -1.84
C VAL A 138 7.12 24.31 -2.11
N ARG A 139 5.94 24.75 -2.57
CA ARG A 139 5.66 26.14 -2.90
C ARG A 139 5.16 26.94 -1.69
N ASP A 140 5.39 28.24 -1.72
CA ASP A 140 4.78 29.15 -0.75
C ASP A 140 3.30 29.38 -1.09
N ALA A 141 2.41 29.07 -0.15
CA ALA A 141 0.96 29.14 -0.37
C ALA A 141 0.47 30.56 -0.73
N ARG A 142 1.11 31.61 -0.20
CA ARG A 142 0.73 33.00 -0.53
C ARG A 142 1.17 33.35 -1.95
N GLY A 143 2.37 32.93 -2.34
CA GLY A 143 2.84 33.05 -3.73
C GLY A 143 1.90 32.36 -4.72
N VAL A 144 1.50 31.12 -4.41
CA VAL A 144 0.54 30.36 -5.24
C VAL A 144 -0.80 31.08 -5.33
N ALA A 145 -1.34 31.59 -4.23
CA ALA A 145 -2.62 32.32 -4.25
C ALA A 145 -2.57 33.61 -5.08
N VAL A 146 -1.40 34.25 -5.20
CA VAL A 146 -1.20 35.44 -6.05
C VAL A 146 -1.10 35.07 -7.53
N GLU A 147 -0.34 34.02 -7.86
CA GLU A 147 -0.11 33.58 -9.24
C GLU A 147 -1.30 32.81 -9.83
N TYR A 148 -2.00 32.05 -9.00
CA TYR A 148 -3.15 31.21 -9.34
C TYR A 148 -4.37 31.60 -8.49
N PRO A 149 -5.05 32.72 -8.81
CA PRO A 149 -6.20 33.18 -8.05
C PRO A 149 -7.30 32.11 -7.96
N GLY A 150 -7.79 31.85 -6.75
CA GLY A 150 -8.86 30.88 -6.49
C GLY A 150 -8.38 29.45 -6.18
N VAL A 151 -7.06 29.21 -6.18
CA VAL A 151 -6.44 27.95 -5.77
C VAL A 151 -6.03 28.00 -4.31
N ASP A 152 -6.54 27.04 -3.52
CA ASP A 152 -6.08 26.77 -2.16
C ASP A 152 -4.95 25.73 -2.22
N TYR A 153 -3.72 26.15 -1.91
CA TYR A 153 -2.55 25.30 -1.91
C TYR A 153 -2.18 24.86 -0.49
N ARG A 154 -2.06 23.54 -0.31
CA ARG A 154 -1.66 22.93 0.95
C ARG A 154 -0.65 21.80 0.73
N ALA A 155 0.61 22.07 1.06
CA ALA A 155 1.57 21.00 1.31
C ALA A 155 1.29 20.33 2.67
N PHE A 156 1.45 19.01 2.76
CA PHE A 156 1.15 18.28 3.99
C PHE A 156 2.08 17.09 4.23
N ASP A 157 2.19 16.69 5.49
CA ASP A 157 2.65 15.37 5.94
C ASP A 157 1.52 14.66 6.69
N LEU A 158 1.43 13.33 6.58
CA LEU A 158 0.42 12.56 7.31
C LEU A 158 0.53 12.76 8.82
N MET A 159 1.74 12.93 9.35
CA MET A 159 1.96 13.09 10.78
C MET A 159 1.37 14.39 11.35
N GLU A 160 1.05 15.38 10.51
CA GLU A 160 0.37 16.62 10.92
C GLU A 160 -1.05 16.37 11.46
N ALA A 161 -1.70 15.25 11.06
CA ALA A 161 -3.03 14.90 11.54
C ALA A 161 -3.04 14.57 13.04
N GLY A 162 -1.90 14.14 13.61
CA GLY A 162 -1.80 13.68 14.99
C GLY A 162 -2.31 12.24 15.20
N PRO A 163 -1.86 11.57 16.27
CA PRO A 163 -2.13 10.15 16.48
C PRO A 163 -3.61 9.84 16.70
N GLU A 164 -4.37 10.74 17.33
CA GLU A 164 -5.80 10.57 17.55
C GLU A 164 -6.55 10.52 16.22
N ARG A 165 -6.35 11.52 15.35
CA ARG A 165 -7.01 11.57 14.05
C ARG A 165 -6.54 10.44 13.13
N ILE A 166 -5.27 10.06 13.19
CA ILE A 166 -4.77 8.87 12.47
C ILE A 166 -5.52 7.61 12.91
N GLY A 167 -5.77 7.43 14.21
CA GLY A 167 -6.56 6.31 14.74
C GLY A 167 -8.00 6.31 14.19
N GLU A 168 -8.66 7.47 14.18
CA GLU A 168 -10.02 7.63 13.62
C GLU A 168 -10.05 7.30 12.13
N MET A 169 -9.19 7.93 11.32
CA MET A 169 -9.09 7.66 9.88
C MET A 169 -8.80 6.19 9.60
N PHE A 170 -7.93 5.56 10.41
CA PHE A 170 -7.60 4.15 10.22
C PHE A 170 -8.80 3.24 10.53
N ALA A 171 -9.58 3.54 11.58
CA ALA A 171 -10.79 2.80 11.88
C ALA A 171 -11.84 2.94 10.77
N GLU A 172 -12.03 4.14 10.23
CA GLU A 172 -12.94 4.38 9.10
C GLU A 172 -12.49 3.61 7.85
N LEU A 173 -11.19 3.61 7.55
CA LEU A 173 -10.63 2.82 6.45
C LEU A 173 -10.90 1.32 6.64
N MET A 174 -10.75 0.77 7.85
CA MET A 174 -11.01 -0.65 8.11
C MET A 174 -12.46 -1.02 7.82
N VAL A 175 -13.42 -0.16 8.17
CA VAL A 175 -14.84 -0.36 7.82
C VAL A 175 -15.04 -0.43 6.30
N LEU A 176 -14.32 0.39 5.53
CA LEU A 176 -14.40 0.37 4.07
C LEU A 176 -13.78 -0.90 3.46
N PHE A 177 -12.69 -1.42 4.04
CA PHE A 177 -12.12 -2.71 3.63
C PHE A 177 -13.06 -3.87 3.95
N GLU A 178 -13.64 -3.91 5.15
CA GLU A 178 -14.59 -4.96 5.56
C GLU A 178 -15.83 -5.01 4.65
N ARG A 179 -16.29 -3.85 4.18
CA ARG A 179 -17.40 -3.73 3.22
C ARG A 179 -17.02 -4.06 1.78
N GLY A 180 -15.74 -4.33 1.49
CA GLY A 180 -15.24 -4.57 0.14
C GLY A 180 -15.25 -3.33 -0.76
N VAL A 181 -15.37 -2.13 -0.18
CA VAL A 181 -15.29 -0.86 -0.92
C VAL A 181 -13.84 -0.56 -1.30
N LEU A 182 -12.92 -0.86 -0.39
CA LEU A 182 -11.47 -0.78 -0.64
C LEU A 182 -10.89 -2.19 -0.74
N ALA A 183 -9.86 -2.34 -1.57
CA ALA A 183 -9.10 -3.57 -1.74
C ALA A 183 -7.60 -3.33 -1.49
N PRO A 184 -6.90 -4.28 -0.85
CA PRO A 184 -5.45 -4.23 -0.71
C PRO A 184 -4.76 -4.04 -2.06
N LEU A 185 -3.64 -3.31 -2.06
CA LEU A 185 -2.90 -3.03 -3.28
C LEU A 185 -2.00 -4.22 -3.67
N PRO A 186 -1.64 -4.37 -4.95
CA PRO A 186 -0.60 -5.31 -5.36
C PRO A 186 0.70 -5.06 -4.58
N VAL A 187 1.30 -6.15 -4.09
CA VAL A 187 2.55 -6.10 -3.31
C VAL A 187 3.69 -6.76 -4.05
N SER A 188 4.86 -6.12 -4.03
CA SER A 188 6.13 -6.75 -4.41
C SER A 188 6.92 -7.01 -3.13
N VAL A 189 7.25 -8.28 -2.89
CA VAL A 189 7.74 -8.73 -1.58
C VAL A 189 9.20 -9.17 -1.67
N TRP A 190 10.01 -8.69 -0.73
CA TRP A 190 11.37 -9.18 -0.53
C TRP A 190 11.58 -9.59 0.92
N ASP A 191 12.43 -10.58 1.13
CA ASP A 191 13.02 -10.78 2.45
C ASP A 191 13.88 -9.57 2.83
N VAL A 192 13.84 -9.15 4.09
CA VAL A 192 14.62 -8.01 4.60
C VAL A 192 16.13 -8.14 4.32
N ARG A 193 16.66 -9.37 4.24
CA ARG A 193 18.06 -9.65 3.87
C ARG A 193 18.40 -9.22 2.43
N ARG A 194 17.38 -9.03 1.58
CA ARG A 194 17.48 -8.53 0.19
C ARG A 194 17.00 -7.09 0.04
N ALA A 195 16.92 -6.33 1.13
CA ALA A 195 16.48 -4.93 1.12
C ALA A 195 17.20 -4.07 0.05
N PRO A 196 18.52 -4.17 -0.19
CA PRO A 196 19.17 -3.37 -1.24
C PRO A 196 18.56 -3.57 -2.65
N GLU A 197 18.10 -4.78 -2.96
CA GLU A 197 17.42 -5.06 -4.24
C GLU A 197 16.03 -4.42 -4.28
N ALA A 198 15.27 -4.50 -3.19
CA ALA A 198 13.97 -3.87 -3.05
C ALA A 198 14.06 -2.34 -3.20
N PHE A 199 15.04 -1.71 -2.54
CA PHE A 199 15.29 -0.26 -2.67
C PHE A 199 15.69 0.14 -4.10
N ARG A 200 16.53 -0.67 -4.77
CA ARG A 200 16.87 -0.42 -6.19
C ARG A 200 15.65 -0.53 -7.10
N PHE A 201 14.82 -1.55 -6.90
CA PHE A 201 13.57 -1.74 -7.65
C PHE A 201 12.59 -0.58 -7.43
N MET A 202 12.47 -0.11 -6.19
CA MET A 202 11.67 1.05 -5.82
C MET A 202 12.20 2.34 -6.44
N GLY A 203 13.51 2.61 -6.34
CA GLY A 203 14.15 3.80 -6.89
C GLY A 203 14.09 3.90 -8.42
N GLN A 204 13.99 2.76 -9.11
CA GLN A 204 13.72 2.73 -10.56
C GLN A 204 12.24 2.98 -10.92
N ALA A 205 11.37 3.18 -9.92
CA ALA A 205 9.93 3.34 -10.06
C ALA A 205 9.27 2.22 -10.89
N ARG A 206 9.78 0.99 -10.82
CA ARG A 206 9.26 -0.16 -11.59
C ARG A 206 8.02 -0.81 -10.97
N HIS A 207 7.83 -0.62 -9.67
CA HIS A 207 6.72 -1.22 -8.91
C HIS A 207 5.36 -0.64 -9.28
N VAL A 208 4.33 -1.47 -9.17
CA VAL A 208 2.91 -1.07 -9.07
C VAL A 208 2.46 -1.39 -7.65
N GLY A 209 1.66 -0.53 -7.03
CA GLY A 209 1.22 -0.72 -5.66
C GLY A 209 2.34 -0.51 -4.64
N LYS A 210 2.60 -1.49 -3.78
CA LYS A 210 3.50 -1.35 -2.61
C LYS A 210 4.66 -2.34 -2.62
N VAL A 211 5.83 -1.89 -2.15
CA VAL A 211 6.96 -2.77 -1.83
C VAL A 211 6.92 -3.10 -0.34
N VAL A 212 6.97 -4.39 0.01
CA VAL A 212 6.91 -4.89 1.39
C VAL A 212 8.15 -5.74 1.68
N LEU A 213 8.73 -5.55 2.87
CA LEU A 213 9.82 -6.38 3.37
C LEU A 213 9.28 -7.37 4.40
N THR A 214 9.56 -8.67 4.21
CA THR A 214 9.29 -9.69 5.22
C THR A 214 10.50 -9.87 6.13
N VAL A 215 10.26 -9.91 7.42
CA VAL A 215 11.29 -10.28 8.40
C VAL A 215 11.17 -11.79 8.64
N PRO A 216 12.27 -12.56 8.55
CA PRO A 216 12.25 -13.98 8.90
C PRO A 216 11.63 -14.19 10.28
N ALA A 217 10.53 -14.93 10.31
CA ALA A 217 9.88 -15.27 11.57
C ALA A 217 10.82 -16.16 12.39
N ARG A 218 10.96 -15.84 13.67
CA ARG A 218 11.53 -16.79 14.62
C ARG A 218 10.48 -17.86 14.88
N LEU A 219 10.93 -19.08 15.13
CA LEU A 219 10.05 -20.12 15.66
C LEU A 219 9.56 -19.67 17.03
N ASP A 220 8.25 -19.75 17.23
CA ASP A 220 7.64 -19.58 18.53
C ASP A 220 7.87 -20.86 19.34
N SER A 221 8.61 -20.76 20.44
CA SER A 221 8.94 -21.93 21.29
C SER A 221 7.70 -22.51 21.97
N GLU A 222 6.70 -21.66 22.23
CA GLU A 222 5.42 -22.03 22.85
C GLU A 222 4.38 -22.46 21.80
N GLY A 223 4.68 -22.25 20.52
CA GLY A 223 3.85 -22.68 19.41
C GLY A 223 3.97 -24.18 19.12
N THR A 224 3.00 -24.72 18.37
CA THR A 224 3.04 -26.09 17.86
C THR A 224 3.67 -26.17 16.47
N VAL A 225 4.67 -27.02 16.30
CA VAL A 225 5.32 -27.27 15.01
C VAL A 225 4.88 -28.61 14.43
N LEU A 226 4.32 -28.58 13.22
CA LEU A 226 3.94 -29.77 12.45
C LEU A 226 5.11 -30.25 11.58
N VAL A 227 5.56 -31.49 11.77
CA VAL A 227 6.56 -32.15 10.93
C VAL A 227 5.90 -33.25 10.11
N THR A 228 5.73 -33.00 8.81
CA THR A 228 5.20 -34.00 7.87
C THR A 228 6.27 -35.00 7.46
N GLY A 229 5.94 -36.29 7.54
CA GLY A 229 6.96 -37.35 7.45
C GLY A 229 7.86 -37.40 8.69
N GLY A 230 7.35 -36.93 9.85
CA GLY A 230 8.11 -36.75 11.08
C GLY A 230 8.72 -38.03 11.66
N THR A 231 8.17 -39.19 11.32
CA THR A 231 8.71 -40.50 11.72
C THR A 231 9.72 -41.08 10.72
N GLY A 232 10.07 -40.35 9.65
CA GLY A 232 11.12 -40.72 8.70
C GLY A 232 12.50 -40.27 9.19
N VAL A 233 13.57 -40.72 8.53
CA VAL A 233 14.96 -40.43 8.95
C VAL A 233 15.22 -38.93 9.11
N LEU A 234 14.94 -38.13 8.09
CA LEU A 234 15.12 -36.68 8.14
C LEU A 234 14.11 -36.00 9.08
N GLY A 235 12.84 -36.41 9.03
CA GLY A 235 11.79 -35.86 9.91
C GLY A 235 12.14 -36.01 11.39
N ALA A 236 12.70 -37.15 11.77
CA ALA A 236 13.15 -37.42 13.13
C ALA A 236 14.36 -36.55 13.53
N GLN A 237 15.32 -36.33 12.62
CA GLN A 237 16.45 -35.42 12.87
C GLN A 237 16.00 -33.96 13.00
N VAL A 238 15.08 -33.52 12.16
CA VAL A 238 14.47 -32.18 12.24
C VAL A 238 13.70 -32.02 13.55
N ALA A 239 12.89 -33.02 13.95
CA ALA A 239 12.15 -32.98 15.22
C ALA A 239 13.10 -32.82 16.42
N ARG A 240 14.21 -33.59 16.46
CA ARG A 240 15.23 -33.43 17.52
C ARG A 240 15.82 -32.02 17.52
N HIS A 241 16.27 -31.55 16.35
CA HIS A 241 16.89 -30.24 16.20
C HIS A 241 15.95 -29.09 16.61
N LEU A 242 14.66 -29.20 16.31
CA LEU A 242 13.64 -28.24 16.72
C LEU A 242 13.52 -28.16 18.26
N VAL A 243 13.57 -29.29 18.96
CA VAL A 243 13.47 -29.33 20.43
C VAL A 243 14.75 -28.83 21.10
N THR A 244 15.92 -29.27 20.60
CA THR A 244 17.20 -29.01 21.27
C THR A 244 17.79 -27.64 20.93
N GLU A 245 17.77 -27.24 19.66
CA GLU A 245 18.42 -26.00 19.21
C GLU A 245 17.45 -24.82 19.09
N HIS A 246 16.19 -25.10 18.75
CA HIS A 246 15.17 -24.05 18.57
C HIS A 246 14.19 -23.93 19.74
N GLY A 247 14.31 -24.79 20.76
CA GLY A 247 13.51 -24.70 21.98
C GLY A 247 12.03 -25.01 21.81
N VAL A 248 11.62 -25.62 20.69
CA VAL A 248 10.21 -25.99 20.45
C VAL A 248 9.75 -27.00 21.50
N ARG A 249 8.55 -26.78 22.05
CA ARG A 249 7.97 -27.66 23.07
C ARG A 249 6.73 -28.42 22.63
N HIS A 250 6.01 -27.98 21.61
CA HIS A 250 4.86 -28.71 21.10
C HIS A 250 5.11 -29.17 19.67
N LEU A 251 5.08 -30.48 19.44
CA LEU A 251 5.31 -31.09 18.13
C LEU A 251 4.11 -31.94 17.71
N VAL A 252 3.78 -31.88 16.42
CA VAL A 252 2.89 -32.85 15.79
C VAL A 252 3.67 -33.56 14.71
N LEU A 253 3.91 -34.87 14.88
CA LEU A 253 4.58 -35.68 13.88
C LEU A 253 3.56 -36.45 13.07
N THR A 254 3.49 -36.21 11.77
CA THR A 254 2.58 -36.96 10.88
C THR A 254 3.35 -37.91 9.99
N SER A 255 2.80 -39.11 9.80
CA SER A 255 3.28 -40.08 8.82
C SER A 255 2.15 -41.03 8.44
N ARG A 256 2.26 -41.70 7.28
CA ARG A 256 1.23 -42.65 6.79
C ARG A 256 0.94 -43.80 7.76
N ARG A 257 1.97 -44.27 8.47
CA ARG A 257 1.86 -45.36 9.46
C ARG A 257 1.62 -44.84 10.88
N GLY A 258 1.76 -43.52 11.09
CA GLY A 258 1.61 -42.88 12.38
C GLY A 258 2.49 -43.54 13.45
N PRO A 259 1.95 -43.79 14.66
CA PRO A 259 2.65 -44.49 15.74
C PRO A 259 3.13 -45.90 15.39
N GLN A 260 2.59 -46.52 14.34
CA GLN A 260 3.00 -47.86 13.87
C GLN A 260 4.22 -47.84 12.95
N ALA A 261 4.79 -46.65 12.66
CA ALA A 261 6.04 -46.58 11.94
C ALA A 261 7.19 -47.15 12.79
N PRO A 262 8.11 -47.94 12.20
CA PRO A 262 9.29 -48.41 12.92
C PRO A 262 10.07 -47.24 13.55
N GLY A 263 10.41 -47.33 14.83
CA GLY A 263 11.14 -46.28 15.54
C GLY A 263 10.29 -45.11 16.06
N ALA A 264 8.98 -45.10 15.81
CA ALA A 264 8.12 -43.96 16.18
C ALA A 264 7.88 -43.86 17.68
N ALA A 265 7.73 -45.00 18.37
CA ALA A 265 7.54 -45.03 19.82
C ALA A 265 8.81 -44.56 20.54
N GLU A 266 9.98 -45.00 20.06
CA GLU A 266 11.29 -44.61 20.56
C GLU A 266 11.54 -43.12 20.32
N LEU A 267 11.28 -42.61 19.11
CA LEU A 267 11.39 -41.19 18.79
C LEU A 267 10.49 -40.35 19.68
N ARG A 268 9.23 -40.77 19.89
CA ARG A 268 8.30 -40.07 20.76
C ARG A 268 8.83 -40.01 22.20
N ALA A 269 9.25 -41.14 22.75
CA ALA A 269 9.78 -41.21 24.11
C ALA A 269 11.03 -40.34 24.27
N GLU A 270 11.91 -40.32 23.27
CA GLU A 270 13.10 -39.47 23.23
C GLU A 270 12.72 -37.98 23.27
N LEU A 271 11.85 -37.53 22.38
CA LEU A 271 11.43 -36.13 22.30
C LEU A 271 10.70 -35.69 23.58
N VAL A 272 9.88 -36.56 24.18
CA VAL A 272 9.25 -36.31 25.49
C VAL A 272 10.30 -36.20 26.59
N GLY A 273 11.33 -37.05 26.58
CA GLY A 273 12.46 -36.96 27.51
C GLY A 273 13.26 -35.67 27.37
N LEU A 274 13.27 -35.06 26.18
CA LEU A 274 13.86 -33.74 25.90
C LEU A 274 12.93 -32.57 26.27
N GLY A 275 11.75 -32.85 26.83
CA GLY A 275 10.81 -31.85 27.31
C GLY A 275 9.77 -31.37 26.28
N ALA A 276 9.58 -32.09 25.18
CA ALA A 276 8.54 -31.79 24.21
C ALA A 276 7.24 -32.59 24.46
N GLU A 277 6.10 -31.98 24.16
CA GLU A 277 4.81 -32.64 23.97
C GLU A 277 4.69 -33.10 22.51
N VAL A 278 4.42 -34.40 22.29
CA VAL A 278 4.41 -35.08 20.97
C VAL A 278 3.23 -36.04 20.82
#